data_AF-A0A920HQ05-F1
#
_entry.id   AF-A0A920HQ05-F1
#
_cell.length_a   1.000
_cell.length_b   1.000
_cell.length_c   1.000
_cell.angle_alpha   90.00
_cell.angle_beta   90.00
_cell.angle_gamma   90.00
#
_symmetry.space_group_name_H-M   'P 1'
#
loop_
_entity.id
_entity.type
_entity.pdbx_description
1 polymer ?
#
loop_
_entity_poly.entity_id
_entity_poly.type
_entity_poly.pdbx_seq_one_letter_code
_entity_poly.pdbx_strand_id
1 'polypeptide(L)' 'MKITTVLNDYSGKQFSEFKKDLSDLLIENIEPIRDELIRLDNDHSFLLDILEKGTNEAMKRSSLNMKKIRDIVGLGY' A
#
# COMPACT_ATOMS: atom_id res chain seq x y z
N MET A 1 -8.36 16.85 12.79
CA MET A 1 -9.28 17.00 13.94
C MET A 1 -8.45 16.86 15.22
N LYS A 2 -8.69 17.67 16.26
CA LYS A 2 -7.95 17.54 17.54
C LYS A 2 -8.75 16.64 18.49
N ILE A 3 -8.06 15.89 19.34
CA ILE A 3 -8.70 15.01 20.35
C ILE A 3 -9.66 15.81 21.24
N THR A 4 -9.32 17.05 21.59
CA THR A 4 -10.16 17.93 22.40
C THR A 4 -11.52 18.22 21.76
N THR A 5 -11.60 18.27 20.43
CA THR A 5 -12.87 18.45 19.72
C THR A 5 -13.75 17.22 19.88
N VAL A 6 -13.19 16.02 19.66
CA VAL A 6 -13.91 14.75 19.83
C VAL A 6 -14.41 14.60 21.27
N LEU A 7 -13.57 14.92 22.28
CA LEU A 7 -13.99 14.87 23.68
C LEU A 7 -15.16 15.81 23.98
N ASN A 8 -15.19 17.00 23.38
CA ASN A 8 -16.31 17.93 23.54
C ASN A 8 -17.57 17.42 22.82
N ASP A 9 -17.45 16.86 21.62
CA ASP A 9 -18.57 16.37 20.80
C ASP A 9 -19.31 15.18 21.43
N TYR A 10 -18.60 14.41 22.29
CA TYR A 10 -19.15 13.25 22.99
C TYR A 10 -19.31 13.46 24.51
N SER A 11 -19.04 14.66 25.02
CA SER A 11 -19.24 14.97 26.45
C SER A 11 -20.72 14.84 26.82
N GLY A 12 -21.01 14.09 27.88
CA GLY A 12 -22.38 13.86 28.35
C GLY A 12 -23.22 12.89 27.51
N LYS A 13 -22.70 12.35 26.40
CA LYS A 13 -23.35 11.31 25.60
C LYS A 13 -23.05 9.91 26.12
N GLN A 14 -23.84 8.92 25.69
CA GLN A 14 -23.53 7.53 25.99
C GLN A 14 -22.34 7.03 25.17
N PHE A 15 -21.50 6.18 25.76
CA PHE A 15 -20.33 5.63 25.07
C PHE A 15 -20.69 4.74 23.86
N SER A 16 -21.92 4.22 23.82
CA SER A 16 -22.46 3.49 22.67
C SER A 16 -22.56 4.36 21.41
N GLU A 17 -22.90 5.64 21.55
CA GLU A 17 -22.97 6.58 20.42
C GLU A 17 -21.59 6.80 19.80
N PHE A 18 -20.57 7.03 20.63
CA PHE A 18 -19.18 7.12 20.16
C PHE A 18 -18.73 5.86 19.42
N LYS A 19 -19.01 4.67 19.97
CA LYS A 19 -18.63 3.41 19.32
C LYS A 19 -19.29 3.24 17.95
N LYS A 20 -20.55 3.64 17.83
CA LYS A 20 -21.28 3.57 16.57
C LYS A 20 -20.65 4.48 15.53
N ASP A 21 -20.48 5.76 15.85
CA ASP A 21 -19.92 6.74 14.90
C ASP A 21 -18.47 6.39 14.51
N LEU A 22 -17.67 5.88 15.45
CA LEU A 22 -16.33 5.39 15.15
C LEU A 22 -16.37 4.17 14.20
N SER A 23 -17.32 3.26 14.40
CA SER A 23 -17.45 2.08 13.53
C SER A 23 -17.86 2.47 12.12
N ASP A 24 -18.85 3.37 12.00
CA ASP A 24 -19.32 3.90 10.72
C ASP A 24 -18.16 4.59 9.98
N LEU A 25 -17.40 5.46 10.67
CA LEU A 25 -16.21 6.11 10.12
C LEU A 25 -15.15 5.08 9.67
N LEU A 26 -14.89 4.05 10.47
CA LEU A 26 -13.91 3.01 10.10
C LEU A 26 -14.34 2.25 8.85
N ILE A 27 -15.63 1.91 8.74
CA ILE A 27 -16.17 1.24 7.55
C ILE A 27 -15.98 2.13 6.32
N GLU A 28 -16.41 3.40 6.38
CA GLU A 28 -16.27 4.36 5.28
C GLU A 28 -14.81 4.54 4.82
N ASN A 29 -13.85 4.44 5.74
CA ASN A 29 -12.43 4.60 5.41
C ASN A 29 -11.79 3.31 4.88
N ILE A 30 -12.21 2.14 5.35
CA ILE A 30 -11.60 0.85 4.99
C ILE A 30 -12.25 0.25 3.73
N GLU A 31 -13.56 0.46 3.52
CA GLU A 31 -14.29 -0.02 2.36
C GLU A 31 -13.61 0.30 1.01
N PRO A 32 -13.19 1.55 0.70
CA PRO A 32 -12.52 1.83 -0.57
C PRO A 32 -11.17 1.10 -0.72
N ILE A 33 -10.46 0.84 0.38
CA ILE A 33 -9.20 0.07 0.36
C ILE A 33 -9.50 -1.39 0.03
N ARG A 34 -10.54 -1.95 0.65
CA ARG A 34 -10.99 -3.31 0.39
C ARG A 34 -11.44 -3.48 -1.06
N ASP A 35 -12.21 -2.53 -1.58
CA ASP A 35 -12.75 -2.61 -2.94
C ASP A 35 -11.62 -2.51 -3.97
N GLU A 36 -10.63 -1.66 -3.73
CA GLU A 36 -9.43 -1.59 -4.57
C GLU A 36 -8.62 -2.88 -4.50
N LEU A 37 -8.49 -3.49 -3.31
CA LEU A 37 -7.81 -4.77 -3.16
C LEU A 37 -8.53 -5.87 -3.96
N ILE A 38 -9.86 -5.91 -3.91
CA ILE A 38 -10.67 -6.85 -4.71
C ILE A 38 -10.50 -6.55 -6.21
N ARG A 39 -10.50 -5.28 -6.62
CA ARG A 39 -10.28 -4.89 -8.02
C ARG A 39 -8.93 -5.39 -8.53
N LEU A 40 -7.87 -5.20 -7.75
CA LEU A 40 -6.51 -5.64 -8.07
C LEU A 40 -6.41 -7.16 -8.14
N ASP A 41 -7.00 -7.88 -7.18
CA ASP A 41 -7.00 -9.35 -7.14
C ASP A 41 -7.71 -9.96 -8.35
N ASN A 42 -8.75 -9.29 -8.87
CA ASN A 42 -9.45 -9.74 -10.07
C ASN A 42 -8.75 -9.34 -11.39
N ASP A 43 -7.96 -8.26 -11.40
CA ASP A 43 -7.26 -7.77 -12.59
C ASP A 43 -5.83 -8.35 -12.71
N HIS A 44 -5.78 -9.65 -13.04
CA HIS A 44 -4.52 -10.38 -13.17
C HIS A 44 -3.61 -9.79 -14.27
N SER A 45 -4.18 -9.23 -15.34
CA SER A 45 -3.41 -8.62 -16.43
C SER A 45 -2.68 -7.37 -15.96
N PHE A 46 -3.35 -6.52 -15.18
CA PHE A 46 -2.72 -5.34 -14.59
C PHE A 46 -1.58 -5.74 -13.63
N LEU A 47 -1.80 -6.76 -12.79
CA LEU A 47 -0.75 -7.25 -11.88
C LEU A 47 0.48 -7.77 -12.64
N LEU A 48 0.28 -8.54 -13.71
CA LEU A 48 1.37 -9.05 -14.53
C LEU A 48 2.17 -7.93 -15.20
N ASP A 49 1.50 -6.90 -15.73
CA ASP A 49 2.17 -5.72 -16.32
C ASP A 49 3.02 -4.98 -15.29
N ILE A 50 2.52 -4.80 -14.06
CA ILE A 50 3.30 -4.19 -12.96
C ILE A 50 4.52 -5.06 -12.60
N LEU A 51 4.35 -6.38 -12.51
CA LEU A 51 5.45 -7.31 -12.20
C LEU A 51 6.51 -7.31 -13.29
N GLU A 52 6.11 -7.30 -14.56
CA GLU A 52 7.03 -7.24 -15.70
C GLU A 52 7.82 -5.92 -15.70
N LYS A 53 7.14 -4.78 -15.52
CA LYS A 53 7.80 -3.47 -15.38
C LYS A 53 8.79 -3.44 -14.22
N GLY A 54 8.38 -3.94 -13.07
CA GLY A 54 9.25 -4.04 -11.88
C GLY A 54 10.48 -4.91 -12.14
N THR A 55 10.29 -6.04 -12.81
CA THR A 55 11.36 -6.96 -13.18
C THR A 55 12.36 -6.31 -14.12
N ASN A 56 11.89 -5.63 -15.16
CA ASN A 56 12.73 -4.95 -16.14
C ASN A 56 13.60 -3.85 -15.49
N GLU A 57 13.02 -3.03 -14.62
CA GLU A 57 13.78 -1.99 -13.90
C GLU A 57 14.78 -2.58 -12.91
N ALA A 58 14.42 -3.64 -12.21
CA ALA A 58 15.34 -4.36 -11.32
C ALA A 58 16.50 -4.99 -12.11
N MET A 59 16.21 -5.65 -13.24
CA MET A 59 17.19 -6.25 -14.14
C MET A 59 18.17 -5.23 -14.71
N LYS A 60 17.68 -4.04 -15.11
CA LYS A 60 18.53 -2.97 -15.62
C LYS A 60 19.58 -2.54 -14.60
N ARG A 61 19.17 -2.37 -13.34
CA ARG A 61 20.08 -2.00 -12.24
C ARG A 61 21.04 -3.14 -11.89
N SER A 62 20.52 -4.36 -11.77
CA SER A 62 21.33 -5.52 -11.38
C SER A 62 22.35 -5.90 -12.45
N SER A 63 21.98 -5.82 -13.73
CA SER A 63 22.87 -6.12 -14.86
C SER A 63 24.07 -5.19 -14.91
N LEU A 64 23.88 -3.89 -14.66
CA LEU A 64 24.98 -2.92 -14.59
C LEU A 64 25.96 -3.26 -13.46
N ASN A 65 25.44 -3.58 -12.28
CA ASN A 65 26.28 -3.97 -11.14
C ASN A 65 27.00 -5.28 -11.40
N MET A 66 26.30 -6.27 -11.97
CA MET A 66 26.87 -7.58 -12.27
C MET A 66 27.97 -7.48 -13.33
N LYS A 67 27.82 -6.60 -14.33
CA LYS A 67 28.89 -6.31 -15.29
C LYS A 67 30.15 -5.79 -14.59
N LYS A 68 30.02 -4.77 -13.74
CA LYS A 68 31.15 -4.24 -12.96
C LYS A 68 31.81 -5.30 -12.09
N ILE A 69 31.02 -6.14 -11.42
CA ILE A 69 31.55 -7.24 -10.60
C ILE A 69 32.34 -8.22 -11.46
N ARG A 70 31.79 -8.64 -12.62
CA ARG A 70 32.48 -9.52 -13.57
C ARG A 70 33.82 -8.92 -14.04
N ASP A 71 33.85 -7.63 -14.33
CA ASP A 71 35.08 -6.92 -14.70
C ASP A 71 36.12 -6.96 -13.56
N ILE A 72 35.69 -6.74 -12.30
CA ILE A 72 36.57 -6.78 -11.11
C ILE A 72 37.17 -8.17 -10.89
N VAL A 73 36.39 -9.25 -11.06
CA VAL A 73 36.84 -10.61 -10.77
C VAL A 73 37.52 -11.30 -11.98
N GLY A 74 37.76 -10.57 -13.07
CA GLY A 74 38.41 -11.13 -14.27
C GLY A 74 37.52 -12.07 -15.08
N LEU A 75 36.21 -11.96 -14.95
CA LEU A 75 35.20 -12.68 -15.73
C LEU A 75 34.53 -11.80 -16.79
N GLY A 76 35.02 -10.57 -16.97
CA GLY A 76 34.57 -9.63 -18.00
C GLY A 76 35.27 -9.90 -19.33
N TYR A 77 34.70 -10.79 -20.14
CA TYR A 77 34.98 -10.92 -21.57
C TYR A 77 33.74 -10.48 -22.35
#